data_AF-A0A3C1IC47-F1
#
_entry.id   AF-A0A3C1IC47-F1
#
_cell.length_a   1.000
_cell.length_b   1.000
_cell.length_c   1.000
_cell.angle_alpha   90.00
_cell.angle_beta   90.00
_cell.angle_gamma   90.00
#
_symmetry.space_group_name_H-M   'P 1'
#
loop_
_entity.id
_entity.type
_entity.pdbx_description
1 polymer ?
#
loop_
_entity_poly.entity_id
_entity_poly.type
_entity_poly.pdbx_seq_one_letter_code
_entity_poly.pdbx_strand_id
1 'polypeptide(L)'
;AYAIPAVLEQIAQHKTTLIFHNTRAQAEIFFHKLWLANAQSLPIGIHHGSLDRVQRDRVEAAMVRGELRAIVCTGSLDLGIDWGDVDLVIQIGAPKNVKRLVQRIGRANHSYNTPSKALLVPANRFEVVECLIALRAVESHSLDGEARGRGPLDVLCQHILIIACAGPFDPDTLFEQARQTGAYHDLTRDEFDACLDFCATGGYALRAYDRWQRLMADADGRYRLRDPRSAARIRMNIGTIQDTDTLKVRLQRNRGGKPLGEIEEGFAATLSKGDTFLIGGQVVRYEGLREMTVEVSRQANKTPKIATFMGTKFATSTQLSAGILRYFEHNDWADLPSHTAEWLTLQQQVSRLPQADKLLIETFAHEEREYLCAYGFAGRNAQQTLGLLMTKRMEELGQNPLGFVATDYATLVWGLTTVTDPAALFEKQALEHGFEDWLSGNAVMKRTFRASATIAGLIERNLPGQRKSGRQATFSSDILYDTLVKYDSEHLLLAITRTEAMRGLIDFERLREMTQRVEGHIDHIRLPRISPLAAPLLLEAGRVPIAGAAQEHLVAEAAARLMDAAGLTP
;
A
#
# COMPACT_ATOMS: atom_id res chain seq x y z
N ALA A 1 -19.95 4.06 -11.45
CA ALA A 1 -21.19 4.76 -11.85
C ALA A 1 -21.69 4.17 -13.16
N TYR A 2 -20.90 4.21 -14.23
CA TYR A 2 -21.24 3.60 -15.52
C TYR A 2 -21.67 2.13 -15.43
N ALA A 3 -20.91 1.27 -14.74
CA ALA A 3 -21.23 -0.16 -14.65
C ALA A 3 -22.38 -0.53 -13.68
N ILE A 4 -22.95 0.43 -12.95
CA ILE A 4 -23.93 0.13 -11.89
C ILE A 4 -25.22 -0.53 -12.42
N PRO A 5 -25.83 -0.05 -13.51
CA PRO A 5 -27.02 -0.70 -14.08
C PRO A 5 -26.76 -2.16 -14.48
N ALA A 6 -25.64 -2.43 -15.17
CA ALA A 6 -25.26 -3.78 -15.56
C ALA A 6 -24.98 -4.67 -14.35
N VAL A 7 -24.35 -4.13 -13.30
CA VAL A 7 -24.14 -4.88 -12.05
C VAL A 7 -25.47 -5.20 -11.34
N LEU A 8 -26.42 -4.26 -11.27
CA LEU A 8 -27.76 -4.51 -10.72
C LEU A 8 -28.51 -5.60 -11.49
N GLU A 9 -28.41 -5.58 -12.82
CA GLU A 9 -28.99 -6.63 -13.67
C GLU A 9 -28.40 -8.00 -13.34
N GLN A 10 -27.08 -8.09 -13.17
CA GLN A 10 -26.44 -9.34 -12.75
C GLN A 10 -26.91 -9.79 -11.36
N ILE A 11 -27.04 -8.88 -10.39
CA ILE A 11 -27.56 -9.21 -9.05
C ILE A 11 -29.03 -9.73 -9.14
N ALA A 12 -29.84 -9.17 -10.02
CA ALA A 12 -31.22 -9.63 -10.22
C ALA A 12 -31.27 -11.05 -10.83
N GLN A 13 -30.29 -11.43 -11.64
CA GLN A 13 -30.22 -12.73 -12.32
C GLN A 13 -29.63 -13.87 -11.46
N HIS A 14 -29.01 -13.57 -10.31
CA HIS A 14 -28.24 -14.53 -9.50
C HIS A 14 -28.71 -14.58 -8.06
N LYS A 15 -28.69 -15.75 -7.40
CA LYS A 15 -29.15 -15.93 -6.01
C LYS A 15 -28.44 -15.00 -5.04
N THR A 16 -27.11 -15.05 -5.01
CA THR A 16 -26.28 -14.24 -4.13
C THR A 16 -24.97 -13.89 -4.84
N THR A 17 -24.71 -12.59 -4.97
CA THR A 17 -23.51 -12.07 -5.63
C THR A 17 -22.51 -11.46 -4.66
N LEU A 18 -21.24 -11.87 -4.72
CA LEU A 18 -20.16 -11.17 -4.03
C LEU A 18 -19.52 -10.14 -4.96
N ILE A 19 -19.47 -8.88 -4.55
CA ILE A 19 -18.91 -7.78 -5.35
C ILE A 19 -17.63 -7.29 -4.69
N PHE A 20 -16.48 -7.74 -5.18
CA PHE A 20 -15.18 -7.43 -4.61
C PHE A 20 -14.63 -6.09 -5.10
N HIS A 21 -14.07 -5.34 -4.16
CA HIS A 21 -13.21 -4.18 -4.40
C HIS A 21 -11.83 -4.37 -3.78
N ASN A 22 -10.86 -3.65 -4.33
CA ASN A 22 -9.48 -3.66 -3.83
C ASN A 22 -9.29 -2.77 -2.60
N THR A 23 -10.14 -1.76 -2.40
CA THR A 23 -10.05 -0.81 -1.27
C THR A 23 -11.40 -0.60 -0.59
N ARG A 24 -11.34 -0.26 0.70
CA ARG A 24 -12.54 0.04 1.52
C ARG A 24 -13.28 1.28 1.01
N ALA A 25 -12.55 2.33 0.60
CA ALA A 25 -13.14 3.54 -0.01
C ALA A 25 -13.96 3.21 -1.25
N GLN A 26 -13.41 2.40 -2.15
CA GLN A 26 -14.11 2.02 -3.38
C GLN A 26 -15.36 1.21 -3.08
N ALA A 27 -15.29 0.26 -2.11
CA ALA A 27 -16.45 -0.50 -1.67
C ALA A 27 -17.58 0.40 -1.15
N GLU A 28 -17.27 1.35 -0.28
CA GLU A 28 -18.25 2.30 0.28
C GLU A 28 -18.87 3.21 -0.80
N ILE A 29 -18.04 3.79 -1.69
CA ILE A 29 -18.51 4.64 -2.78
C ILE A 29 -19.37 3.85 -3.76
N PHE A 30 -18.97 2.62 -4.08
CA PHE A 30 -19.70 1.75 -4.98
C PHE A 30 -21.03 1.32 -4.36
N PHE A 31 -21.03 0.85 -3.11
CA PHE A 31 -22.22 0.49 -2.37
C PHE A 31 -23.23 1.65 -2.31
N HIS A 32 -22.77 2.86 -1.99
CA HIS A 32 -23.64 4.04 -1.95
C HIS A 32 -24.31 4.31 -3.30
N LYS A 33 -23.53 4.29 -4.40
CA LYS A 33 -24.08 4.53 -5.74
C LYS A 33 -24.98 3.37 -6.21
N LEU A 34 -24.64 2.13 -5.86
CA LEU A 34 -25.43 0.94 -6.14
C LEU A 34 -26.79 1.03 -5.41
N TRP A 35 -26.78 1.45 -4.14
CA TRP A 35 -27.96 1.68 -3.33
C TRP A 35 -28.88 2.74 -3.94
N LEU A 36 -28.32 3.90 -4.35
CA LEU A 36 -29.11 4.97 -4.97
C LEU A 36 -29.76 4.55 -6.30
N ALA A 37 -29.12 3.66 -7.05
CA ALA A 37 -29.64 3.15 -8.33
C ALA A 37 -30.56 1.91 -8.18
N ASN A 38 -30.68 1.35 -6.97
CA ASN A 38 -31.40 0.10 -6.70
C ASN A 38 -32.92 0.29 -6.69
N ALA A 39 -33.51 0.53 -7.85
CA ALA A 39 -34.96 0.75 -8.00
C ALA A 39 -35.82 -0.45 -7.57
N GLN A 40 -35.28 -1.67 -7.63
CA GLN A 40 -35.96 -2.91 -7.26
C GLN A 40 -35.89 -3.22 -5.76
N SER A 41 -35.21 -2.38 -4.96
CA SER A 41 -35.01 -2.62 -3.52
C SER A 41 -34.39 -3.99 -3.20
N LEU A 42 -33.50 -4.48 -4.07
CA LEU A 42 -32.78 -5.73 -3.84
C LEU A 42 -32.03 -5.64 -2.50
N PRO A 43 -32.06 -6.66 -1.64
CA PRO A 43 -31.35 -6.63 -0.37
C PRO A 43 -29.84 -6.75 -0.62
N ILE A 44 -29.13 -5.65 -0.42
CA ILE A 44 -27.68 -5.54 -0.66
C ILE A 44 -26.99 -5.10 0.63
N GLY A 45 -25.93 -5.80 1.01
CA GLY A 45 -25.08 -5.47 2.17
C GLY A 45 -23.69 -4.97 1.77
N ILE A 46 -22.94 -4.51 2.77
CA ILE A 46 -21.51 -4.17 2.65
C ILE A 46 -20.71 -4.90 3.74
N HIS A 47 -19.53 -5.39 3.42
CA HIS A 47 -18.66 -6.10 4.36
C HIS A 47 -17.17 -5.76 4.19
N HIS A 48 -16.58 -5.13 5.21
CA HIS A 48 -15.13 -4.89 5.29
C HIS A 48 -14.65 -4.71 6.73
N GLY A 49 -13.35 -4.88 6.96
CA GLY A 49 -12.74 -4.89 8.30
C GLY A 49 -12.94 -3.61 9.14
N SER A 50 -13.18 -2.46 8.52
CA SER A 50 -13.46 -1.20 9.25
C SER A 50 -14.90 -1.06 9.77
N LEU A 51 -15.80 -2.01 9.46
CA LEU A 51 -17.15 -2.00 10.03
C LEU A 51 -17.13 -2.47 11.48
N ASP A 52 -18.05 -1.93 12.28
CA ASP A 52 -18.20 -2.37 13.66
C ASP A 52 -18.62 -3.85 13.72
N ARG A 53 -18.19 -4.55 14.78
CA ARG A 53 -18.42 -6.00 14.90
C ARG A 53 -19.90 -6.36 14.79
N VAL A 54 -20.79 -5.56 15.39
CA VAL A 54 -22.23 -5.82 15.36
C VAL A 54 -22.78 -5.73 13.94
N GLN A 55 -22.31 -4.76 13.14
CA GLN A 55 -22.67 -4.65 11.73
C GLN A 55 -22.15 -5.85 10.92
N ARG A 56 -20.91 -6.28 11.15
CA ARG A 56 -20.35 -7.46 10.47
C ARG A 56 -21.14 -8.72 10.80
N ASP A 57 -21.33 -9.01 12.10
CA ASP A 57 -22.09 -10.17 12.57
C ASP A 57 -23.52 -10.19 11.98
N ARG A 58 -24.16 -9.01 11.83
CA ARG A 58 -25.49 -8.89 11.20
C ARG A 58 -25.47 -9.25 9.71
N VAL A 59 -24.49 -8.76 8.96
CA VAL A 59 -24.35 -9.04 7.52
C VAL A 59 -24.00 -10.51 7.31
N GLU A 60 -23.07 -11.06 8.08
CA GLU A 60 -22.69 -12.47 8.04
C GLU A 60 -23.89 -13.38 8.35
N ALA A 61 -24.67 -13.07 9.39
CA ALA A 61 -25.85 -13.84 9.73
C ALA A 61 -26.95 -13.76 8.64
N ALA A 62 -27.15 -12.59 8.02
CA ALA A 62 -28.09 -12.43 6.90
C ALA A 62 -27.63 -13.19 5.64
N MET A 63 -26.32 -13.26 5.41
CA MET A 63 -25.72 -14.04 4.33
C MET A 63 -25.95 -15.54 4.53
N VAL A 64 -25.69 -16.06 5.74
CA VAL A 64 -25.96 -17.48 6.08
C VAL A 64 -27.44 -17.85 5.93
N ARG A 65 -28.35 -16.91 6.19
CA ARG A 65 -29.80 -17.11 6.02
C ARG A 65 -30.29 -16.95 4.57
N GLY A 66 -29.42 -16.58 3.62
CA GLY A 66 -29.81 -16.36 2.23
C GLY A 66 -30.68 -15.11 2.01
N GLU A 67 -30.62 -14.14 2.92
CA GLU A 67 -31.48 -12.93 2.88
C GLU A 67 -30.92 -11.83 1.97
N LEU A 68 -29.68 -11.97 1.51
CA LEU A 68 -28.97 -10.96 0.71
C LEU A 68 -28.81 -11.42 -0.73
N ARG A 69 -29.14 -10.52 -1.66
CA ARG A 69 -28.90 -10.68 -3.10
C ARG A 69 -27.49 -10.32 -3.49
N ALA A 70 -26.88 -9.36 -2.80
CA ALA A 70 -25.47 -9.06 -3.02
C ALA A 70 -24.77 -8.51 -1.78
N ILE A 71 -23.45 -8.70 -1.74
CA ILE A 71 -22.58 -8.16 -0.71
C ILE A 71 -21.41 -7.45 -1.38
N VAL A 72 -21.32 -6.14 -1.19
CA VAL A 72 -20.14 -5.35 -1.59
C VAL A 72 -19.06 -5.55 -0.56
N CYS A 73 -17.90 -6.09 -0.95
CA CYS A 73 -16.89 -6.53 0.00
C CYS A 73 -15.45 -6.23 -0.43
N THR A 74 -14.54 -6.41 0.53
CA THR A 74 -13.09 -6.32 0.32
C THR A 74 -12.44 -7.67 0.65
N GLY A 75 -11.14 -7.70 0.94
CA GLY A 75 -10.44 -8.94 1.28
C GLY A 75 -10.91 -9.66 2.56
N SER A 76 -11.83 -9.06 3.33
CA SER A 76 -12.45 -9.70 4.50
C SER A 76 -13.26 -10.95 4.16
N LEU A 77 -13.65 -11.14 2.89
CA LEU A 77 -14.34 -12.34 2.40
C LEU A 77 -13.49 -13.16 1.41
N ASP A 78 -12.20 -12.84 1.23
CA ASP A 78 -11.33 -13.57 0.29
C ASP A 78 -11.07 -15.01 0.76
N LEU A 79 -10.97 -15.26 2.08
CA LEU A 79 -10.49 -16.50 2.68
C LEU A 79 -11.41 -17.03 3.80
N GLY A 80 -11.57 -18.35 3.84
CA GLY A 80 -11.78 -19.08 5.11
C GLY A 80 -13.21 -19.40 5.56
N ILE A 81 -14.26 -19.05 4.80
CA ILE A 81 -15.65 -19.41 5.18
C ILE A 81 -16.43 -19.79 3.91
N ASP A 82 -17.11 -20.93 3.95
CA ASP A 82 -18.13 -21.30 2.97
C ASP A 82 -19.39 -20.49 3.28
N TRP A 83 -19.75 -19.59 2.38
CA TRP A 83 -20.86 -18.65 2.58
C TRP A 83 -22.17 -19.12 1.95
N GLY A 84 -22.26 -20.39 1.54
CA GLY A 84 -23.48 -20.96 0.96
C GLY A 84 -23.70 -20.58 -0.50
N ASP A 85 -24.96 -20.33 -0.87
CA ASP A 85 -25.52 -20.18 -2.24
C ASP A 85 -24.97 -18.99 -3.09
N VAL A 86 -23.73 -18.55 -2.87
CA VAL A 86 -23.04 -17.59 -3.74
C VAL A 86 -22.84 -18.24 -5.10
N ASP A 87 -23.51 -17.72 -6.12
CA ASP A 87 -23.50 -18.25 -7.49
C ASP A 87 -22.84 -17.30 -8.50
N LEU A 88 -22.44 -16.10 -8.05
CA LEU A 88 -21.66 -15.14 -8.83
C LEU A 88 -20.67 -14.34 -7.98
N VAL A 89 -19.48 -14.17 -8.54
CA VAL A 89 -18.49 -13.19 -8.07
C VAL A 89 -18.33 -12.08 -9.11
N ILE A 90 -18.38 -10.83 -8.69
CA ILE A 90 -18.06 -9.67 -9.52
C ILE A 90 -16.81 -9.00 -8.95
N GLN A 91 -15.76 -8.90 -9.75
CA GLN A 91 -14.53 -8.21 -9.42
C GLN A 91 -14.57 -6.80 -10.04
N ILE A 92 -14.69 -5.75 -9.22
CA ILE A 92 -14.67 -4.38 -9.71
C ILE A 92 -13.24 -3.84 -9.73
N GLY A 93 -12.85 -3.37 -10.91
CA GLY A 93 -11.48 -3.02 -11.26
C GLY A 93 -10.59 -4.25 -11.38
N ALA A 94 -9.40 -4.06 -11.92
CA ALA A 94 -8.49 -5.18 -12.13
C ALA A 94 -8.03 -5.85 -10.81
N PRO A 95 -7.78 -7.17 -10.81
CA PRO A 95 -7.57 -7.94 -9.59
C PRO A 95 -6.22 -7.69 -8.92
N LYS A 96 -5.24 -7.10 -9.63
CA LYS A 96 -3.85 -6.87 -9.23
C LYS A 96 -3.01 -8.14 -8.99
N ASN A 97 -3.63 -9.24 -8.58
CA ASN A 97 -2.97 -10.51 -8.36
C ASN A 97 -3.87 -11.71 -8.77
N VAL A 98 -3.29 -12.67 -9.50
CA VAL A 98 -3.94 -13.87 -10.02
C VAL A 98 -4.34 -14.84 -8.90
N LYS A 99 -3.50 -15.10 -7.89
CA LYS A 99 -3.88 -15.96 -6.75
C LYS A 99 -5.11 -15.40 -6.04
N ARG A 100 -5.15 -14.09 -5.86
CA ARG A 100 -6.30 -13.43 -5.24
C ARG A 100 -7.55 -13.56 -6.10
N LEU A 101 -7.42 -13.37 -7.41
CA LEU A 101 -8.52 -13.59 -8.35
C LEU A 101 -9.06 -15.02 -8.21
N VAL A 102 -8.20 -16.04 -8.22
CA VAL A 102 -8.60 -17.44 -8.05
C VAL A 102 -9.33 -17.68 -6.72
N GLN A 103 -8.79 -17.15 -5.61
CA GLN A 103 -9.44 -17.26 -4.29
C GLN A 103 -10.83 -16.61 -4.28
N ARG A 104 -10.99 -15.44 -4.92
CA ARG A 104 -12.27 -14.73 -5.05
C ARG A 104 -13.25 -15.49 -5.93
N ILE A 105 -12.83 -15.91 -7.12
CA ILE A 105 -13.66 -16.70 -8.04
C ILE A 105 -14.15 -17.97 -7.37
N GLY A 106 -13.28 -18.64 -6.62
CA GLY A 106 -13.62 -19.86 -5.87
C GLY A 106 -14.68 -19.68 -4.79
N ARG A 107 -15.12 -18.45 -4.48
CA ARG A 107 -16.27 -18.19 -3.60
C ARG A 107 -17.61 -18.42 -4.29
N ALA A 108 -17.67 -18.31 -5.62
CA ALA A 108 -18.86 -18.66 -6.38
C ALA A 108 -18.92 -20.16 -6.62
N ASN A 109 -20.09 -20.75 -6.40
CA ASN A 109 -20.38 -22.17 -6.56
C ASN A 109 -19.37 -23.06 -5.82
N HIS A 110 -19.08 -22.75 -4.55
CA HIS A 110 -18.04 -23.40 -3.74
C HIS A 110 -18.37 -24.87 -3.39
N SER A 111 -18.36 -25.73 -4.41
CA SER A 111 -18.70 -27.15 -4.33
C SER A 111 -17.85 -27.92 -5.34
N TYR A 112 -17.54 -29.18 -5.02
CA TYR A 112 -16.49 -29.96 -5.71
C TYR A 112 -16.65 -30.05 -7.24
N ASN A 113 -17.88 -30.12 -7.76
CA ASN A 113 -18.16 -30.35 -9.19
C ASN A 113 -18.88 -29.19 -9.88
N THR A 114 -18.98 -28.03 -9.24
CA THR A 114 -19.69 -26.89 -9.86
C THR A 114 -18.69 -25.84 -10.32
N PRO A 115 -18.70 -25.44 -11.60
CA PRO A 115 -17.82 -24.37 -12.08
C PRO A 115 -18.08 -23.06 -11.34
N SER A 116 -17.02 -22.44 -10.84
CA SER A 116 -17.09 -21.09 -10.30
C SER A 116 -17.38 -20.07 -11.41
N LYS A 117 -18.26 -19.11 -11.12
CA LYS A 117 -18.66 -18.06 -12.07
C LYS A 117 -18.19 -16.71 -11.59
N ALA A 118 -17.53 -15.95 -12.47
CA ALA A 118 -17.14 -14.59 -12.17
C ALA A 118 -17.24 -13.63 -13.36
N LEU A 119 -17.45 -12.36 -13.06
CA LEU A 119 -17.41 -11.24 -13.99
C LEU A 119 -16.37 -10.21 -13.53
N LEU A 120 -15.50 -9.78 -14.44
CA LEU A 120 -14.53 -8.73 -14.17
C LEU A 120 -15.03 -7.43 -14.81
N VAL A 121 -15.06 -6.35 -14.03
CA VAL A 121 -15.55 -5.03 -14.45
C VAL A 121 -14.40 -4.03 -14.37
N PRO A 122 -13.59 -3.89 -15.43
CA PRO A 122 -12.45 -2.97 -15.43
C PRO A 122 -12.91 -1.51 -15.32
N ALA A 123 -12.15 -0.68 -14.61
CA ALA A 123 -12.47 0.73 -14.39
C ALA A 123 -11.96 1.66 -15.51
N ASN A 124 -11.00 1.20 -16.31
CA ASN A 124 -10.38 1.94 -17.41
C ASN A 124 -9.78 0.98 -18.45
N ARG A 125 -9.28 1.51 -19.58
CA ARG A 125 -8.74 0.72 -20.69
C ARG A 125 -7.50 -0.11 -20.32
N PHE A 126 -6.62 0.40 -19.45
CA PHE A 126 -5.49 -0.40 -18.93
C PHE A 126 -5.99 -1.63 -18.16
N GLU A 127 -7.00 -1.43 -17.30
CA GLU A 127 -7.58 -2.52 -16.51
C GLU A 127 -8.31 -3.55 -17.37
N VAL A 128 -8.79 -3.21 -18.57
CA VAL A 128 -9.32 -4.20 -19.52
C VAL A 128 -8.21 -5.20 -19.90
N VAL A 129 -7.03 -4.69 -20.24
CA VAL A 129 -5.86 -5.52 -20.57
C VAL A 129 -5.44 -6.32 -19.34
N GLU A 130 -5.32 -5.69 -18.17
CA GLU A 130 -4.94 -6.38 -16.92
C GLU A 130 -5.92 -7.52 -16.58
N CYS A 131 -7.23 -7.30 -16.71
CA CYS A 131 -8.25 -8.34 -16.49
C CYS A 131 -8.11 -9.51 -17.48
N LEU A 132 -7.89 -9.23 -18.77
CA LEU A 132 -7.69 -10.26 -19.80
C LEU A 132 -6.46 -11.13 -19.49
N ILE A 133 -5.33 -10.49 -19.16
CA ILE A 133 -4.11 -11.23 -18.82
C ILE A 133 -4.28 -12.03 -17.53
N ALA A 134 -4.98 -11.48 -16.53
CA ALA A 134 -5.28 -12.22 -15.31
C ALA A 134 -6.13 -13.46 -15.59
N LEU A 135 -7.14 -13.38 -16.47
CA LEU A 135 -7.95 -14.53 -16.88
C LEU A 135 -7.10 -15.60 -17.58
N ARG A 136 -6.26 -15.21 -18.54
CA ARG A 136 -5.33 -16.14 -19.22
C ARG A 136 -4.35 -16.80 -18.25
N ALA A 137 -3.89 -16.07 -17.24
CA ALA A 137 -3.03 -16.61 -16.20
C ALA A 137 -3.76 -17.65 -15.34
N VAL A 138 -5.05 -17.43 -15.03
CA VAL A 138 -5.89 -18.43 -14.35
C VAL A 138 -6.07 -19.69 -15.21
N GLU A 139 -6.42 -19.52 -16.49
CA GLU A 139 -6.62 -20.61 -17.44
C GLU A 139 -5.37 -21.47 -17.63
N SER A 140 -4.20 -20.84 -17.67
CA SER A 140 -2.89 -21.52 -17.77
C SER A 140 -2.31 -22.00 -16.44
N HIS A 141 -3.04 -21.84 -15.34
CA HIS A 141 -2.61 -22.17 -13.97
C HIS A 141 -1.32 -21.48 -13.54
N SER A 142 -1.06 -20.31 -14.12
CA SER A 142 0.09 -19.48 -13.82
C SER A 142 -0.26 -18.56 -12.65
N LEU A 143 0.09 -18.97 -11.43
CA LEU A 143 -0.27 -18.27 -10.20
C LEU A 143 0.85 -17.36 -9.67
N ASP A 144 0.54 -16.09 -9.46
CA ASP A 144 1.48 -15.11 -8.91
C ASP A 144 2.05 -15.50 -7.54
N GLY A 145 3.33 -15.28 -7.31
CA GLY A 145 3.91 -15.27 -5.97
C GLY A 145 5.42 -15.33 -6.00
N GLU A 146 6.04 -14.64 -5.06
CA GLU A 146 7.49 -14.67 -4.87
C GLU A 146 7.89 -15.94 -4.13
N ALA A 147 9.11 -16.41 -4.38
CA ALA A 147 9.71 -17.45 -3.56
C ALA A 147 9.72 -16.98 -2.09
N ARG A 148 9.39 -17.87 -1.16
CA ARG A 148 9.47 -17.53 0.26
C ARG A 148 10.94 -17.27 0.59
N GLY A 149 11.28 -16.01 0.84
CA GLY A 149 12.60 -15.60 1.27
C GLY A 149 12.86 -15.92 2.74
N ARG A 150 14.03 -15.48 3.20
CA ARG A 150 14.44 -15.63 4.60
C ARG A 150 13.52 -14.86 5.56
N GLY A 151 13.18 -15.50 6.67
CA GLY A 151 12.36 -14.95 7.74
C GLY A 151 13.01 -13.73 8.39
N PRO A 152 12.21 -12.74 8.82
CA PRO A 152 12.76 -11.54 9.45
C PRO A 152 13.20 -11.85 10.89
N LEU A 153 14.28 -11.19 11.32
CA LEU A 153 14.90 -11.47 12.63
C LEU A 153 14.12 -10.86 13.80
N ASP A 154 13.28 -9.85 13.59
CA ASP A 154 12.38 -9.32 14.64
C ASP A 154 11.35 -10.36 15.09
N VAL A 155 10.85 -11.19 14.17
CA VAL A 155 9.98 -12.34 14.47
C VAL A 155 10.73 -13.42 15.23
N LEU A 156 12.02 -13.66 14.92
CA LEU A 156 12.87 -14.56 15.70
C LEU A 156 13.05 -14.04 17.13
N CYS A 157 13.33 -12.75 17.31
CA CYS A 157 13.40 -12.11 18.63
C CYS A 157 12.09 -12.28 19.41
N GLN A 158 10.94 -12.08 18.75
CA GLN A 158 9.63 -12.32 19.36
C GLN A 158 9.48 -13.78 19.79
N HIS A 159 9.88 -14.72 18.94
CA HIS A 159 9.81 -16.16 19.22
C HIS A 159 10.66 -16.55 20.43
N ILE A 160 11.90 -16.06 20.52
CA ILE A 160 12.80 -16.29 21.68
C ILE A 160 12.13 -15.83 22.99
N LEU A 161 11.51 -14.64 22.99
CA LEU A 161 10.79 -14.13 24.16
C LEU A 161 9.56 -14.99 24.51
N ILE A 162 8.85 -15.52 23.51
CA ILE A 162 7.70 -16.41 23.71
C ILE A 162 8.14 -17.74 24.32
N ILE A 163 9.26 -18.33 23.85
CA ILE A 163 9.83 -19.55 24.43
C ILE A 163 10.21 -19.31 25.90
N ALA A 164 10.84 -18.18 26.22
CA ALA A 164 11.15 -17.81 27.59
C ALA A 164 9.89 -17.66 28.49
N CYS A 165 8.74 -17.28 27.91
CA CYS A 165 7.47 -17.23 28.62
C CYS A 165 6.87 -18.61 28.94
N ALA A 166 7.33 -19.67 28.26
CA ALA A 166 6.92 -21.05 28.53
C ALA A 166 7.81 -21.71 29.61
N GLY A 167 9.08 -21.32 29.70
CA GLY A 167 10.01 -21.79 30.72
C GLY A 167 11.47 -21.51 30.34
N PRO A 168 12.43 -21.95 31.19
CA PRO A 168 13.85 -21.94 30.84
C PRO A 168 14.11 -22.76 29.57
N PHE A 169 14.99 -22.27 28.69
CA PHE A 169 15.33 -22.93 27.43
C PHE A 169 16.83 -22.96 27.21
N ASP A 170 17.30 -23.98 26.49
CA ASP A 170 18.67 -24.10 26.03
C ASP A 170 18.85 -23.37 24.68
N PRO A 171 19.81 -22.43 24.55
CA PRO A 171 19.97 -21.64 23.33
C PRO A 171 20.40 -22.47 22.12
N ASP A 172 21.23 -23.50 22.31
CA ASP A 172 21.72 -24.35 21.22
C ASP A 172 20.58 -25.21 20.65
N THR A 173 19.74 -25.75 21.53
CA THR A 173 18.54 -26.50 21.16
C THR A 173 17.55 -25.61 20.39
N LEU A 174 17.33 -24.38 20.83
CA LEU A 174 16.42 -23.46 20.16
C LEU A 174 16.94 -23.03 18.78
N PHE A 175 18.25 -22.83 18.62
CA PHE A 175 18.88 -22.54 17.34
C PHE A 175 18.64 -23.67 16.32
N GLU A 176 18.89 -24.93 16.70
CA GLU A 176 18.66 -26.08 15.84
C GLU A 176 17.17 -26.25 15.48
N GLN A 177 16.27 -26.00 16.41
CA GLN A 177 14.82 -25.99 16.13
C GLN A 177 14.41 -24.90 15.15
N ALA A 178 14.97 -23.69 15.28
CA ALA A 178 14.68 -22.58 14.38
C ALA A 178 15.07 -22.93 12.93
N ARG A 179 16.25 -23.55 12.72
CA ARG A 179 16.75 -23.97 11.40
C ARG A 179 15.92 -25.06 10.72
N GLN A 180 15.10 -25.80 11.45
CA GLN A 180 14.17 -26.76 10.85
C GLN A 180 12.97 -26.08 10.15
N THR A 181 12.77 -24.79 10.39
CA THR A 181 11.73 -24.02 9.71
C THR A 181 12.24 -23.46 8.39
N GLY A 182 11.45 -23.55 7.32
CA GLY A 182 11.89 -23.11 5.99
C GLY A 182 12.34 -21.64 5.91
N ALA A 183 11.74 -20.77 6.74
CA ALA A 183 12.09 -19.34 6.78
C ALA A 183 13.47 -19.08 7.42
N TYR A 184 13.96 -19.96 8.30
CA TYR A 184 15.21 -19.77 9.04
C TYR A 184 16.24 -20.87 8.77
N HIS A 185 16.09 -21.63 7.67
CA HIS A 185 16.95 -22.78 7.35
C HIS A 185 18.44 -22.41 7.19
N ASP A 186 18.70 -21.19 6.72
CA ASP A 186 20.01 -20.56 6.51
C ASP A 186 20.40 -19.60 7.64
N LEU A 187 19.69 -19.61 8.78
CA LEU A 187 20.03 -18.81 9.96
C LEU A 187 21.43 -19.19 10.47
N THR A 188 22.31 -18.19 10.58
CA THR A 188 23.65 -18.40 11.12
C THR A 188 23.65 -18.32 12.63
N ARG A 189 24.69 -18.89 13.26
CA ARG A 189 24.84 -18.85 14.72
C ARG A 189 24.98 -17.41 15.24
N ASP A 190 25.78 -16.60 14.56
CA ASP A 190 26.01 -15.21 14.94
C ASP A 190 24.72 -14.39 14.92
N GLU A 191 23.85 -14.62 13.93
CA GLU A 191 22.55 -13.94 13.86
C GLU A 191 21.62 -14.37 14.98
N PHE A 192 21.59 -15.67 15.30
CA PHE A 192 20.81 -16.17 16.43
C PHE A 192 21.31 -15.58 17.75
N ASP A 193 22.61 -15.56 17.97
CA ASP A 193 23.22 -15.03 19.19
C ASP A 193 23.00 -13.53 19.32
N ALA A 194 23.06 -12.77 18.21
CA ALA A 194 22.69 -11.36 18.20
C ALA A 194 21.22 -11.14 18.57
N CYS A 195 20.31 -11.98 18.06
CA CYS A 195 18.90 -11.95 18.46
C CYS A 195 18.71 -12.28 19.94
N LEU A 196 19.43 -13.29 20.44
CA LEU A 196 19.38 -13.69 21.85
C LEU A 196 19.93 -12.60 22.77
N ASP A 197 21.05 -11.96 22.44
CA ASP A 197 21.61 -10.85 23.22
C ASP A 197 20.65 -9.66 23.24
N PHE A 198 20.08 -9.28 22.09
CA PHE A 198 19.03 -8.27 22.03
C PHE A 198 17.84 -8.65 22.92
N CYS A 199 17.37 -9.90 22.87
CA CYS A 199 16.30 -10.38 23.74
C CYS A 199 16.68 -10.29 25.22
N ALA A 200 17.92 -10.63 25.56
CA ALA A 200 18.42 -10.67 26.92
C ALA A 200 18.63 -9.27 27.52
N THR A 201 19.27 -8.36 26.80
CA THR A 201 19.77 -7.08 27.34
C THR A 201 19.28 -5.84 26.60
N GLY A 202 18.64 -6.02 25.44
CA GLY A 202 18.30 -4.93 24.53
C GLY A 202 19.48 -4.47 23.67
N GLY A 203 20.63 -5.14 23.71
CA GLY A 203 21.84 -4.74 22.98
C GLY A 203 22.72 -3.74 23.73
N TYR A 204 23.84 -3.35 23.12
CA TYR A 204 24.90 -2.58 23.78
C TYR A 204 24.41 -1.25 24.37
N ALA A 205 23.65 -0.46 23.61
CA ALA A 205 23.10 0.82 24.09
C ALA A 205 22.10 0.68 25.24
N LEU A 206 21.40 -0.45 25.34
CA LEU A 206 20.26 -0.63 26.25
C LEU A 206 20.58 -1.47 27.49
N ARG A 207 21.68 -2.24 27.48
CA ARG A 207 22.07 -3.16 28.57
C ARG A 207 22.22 -2.51 29.95
N ALA A 208 22.51 -1.21 29.98
CA ALA A 208 22.67 -0.43 31.21
C ALA A 208 21.35 -0.13 31.93
N TYR A 209 20.21 -0.29 31.25
CA TYR A 209 18.90 -0.02 31.82
C TYR A 209 18.22 -1.32 32.24
N ASP A 210 17.87 -1.43 33.53
CA ASP A 210 17.23 -2.63 34.09
C ASP A 210 15.98 -3.09 33.33
N ARG A 211 15.23 -2.15 32.75
CA ARG A 211 14.01 -2.44 31.97
C ARG A 211 14.27 -3.33 30.74
N TRP A 212 15.48 -3.26 30.15
CA TRP A 212 15.82 -3.99 28.93
C TRP A 212 16.51 -5.33 29.18
N GLN A 213 16.89 -5.60 30.44
CA GLN A 213 17.38 -6.89 30.88
C GLN A 213 16.21 -7.87 31.08
N ARG A 214 15.75 -8.50 29.99
CA ARG A 214 14.54 -9.34 29.97
C ARG A 214 14.84 -10.82 30.22
N LEU A 215 16.01 -11.30 29.79
CA LEU A 215 16.45 -12.69 30.00
C LEU A 215 17.69 -12.75 30.88
N MET A 216 17.88 -13.87 31.56
CA MET A 216 19.09 -14.20 32.29
C MET A 216 19.44 -15.68 32.10
N ALA A 217 20.74 -15.97 32.01
CA ALA A 217 21.24 -17.34 32.03
C ALA A 217 21.23 -17.90 33.46
N ASP A 218 20.91 -19.18 33.60
CA ASP A 218 21.12 -19.94 34.83
C ASP A 218 22.53 -20.57 34.87
N ALA A 219 22.84 -21.30 35.94
CA ALA A 219 24.15 -21.94 36.12
C ALA A 219 24.44 -23.02 35.06
N ASP A 220 23.41 -23.56 34.42
CA ASP A 220 23.52 -24.59 33.38
C ASP A 220 23.60 -23.98 31.97
N GLY A 221 23.64 -22.65 31.86
CA GLY A 221 23.66 -21.92 30.59
C GLY A 221 22.29 -21.77 29.92
N ARG A 222 21.20 -22.18 30.57
CA ARG A 222 19.84 -22.03 30.03
C ARG A 222 19.33 -20.62 30.29
N TYR A 223 18.59 -20.07 29.34
CA TYR A 223 18.00 -18.75 29.43
C TYR A 223 16.57 -18.82 29.96
N ARG A 224 16.20 -17.88 30.84
CA ARG A 224 14.85 -17.70 31.34
C ARG A 224 14.49 -16.23 31.46
N LEU A 225 13.21 -15.91 31.60
CA LEU A 225 12.79 -14.56 31.96
C LEU A 225 13.44 -14.12 33.29
N ARG A 226 14.02 -12.91 33.30
CA ARG A 226 14.55 -12.27 34.52
C ARG A 226 13.42 -12.01 35.51
N ASP A 227 12.31 -11.46 35.03
CA ASP A 227 11.06 -11.26 35.78
C ASP A 227 9.92 -12.09 35.15
N PRO A 228 9.46 -13.18 35.80
CA PRO A 228 8.35 -14.01 35.32
C PRO A 228 7.05 -13.24 35.07
N ARG A 229 6.82 -12.10 35.74
CA ARG A 229 5.60 -11.28 35.56
C ARG A 229 5.54 -10.64 34.17
N SER A 230 6.68 -10.50 33.50
CA SER A 230 6.75 -9.96 32.13
C SER A 230 6.08 -10.87 31.10
N ALA A 231 5.85 -12.16 31.41
CA ALA A 231 5.21 -13.10 30.49
C ALA A 231 3.81 -12.65 30.03
N ALA A 232 2.99 -12.10 30.93
CA ALA A 232 1.66 -11.60 30.58
C ALA A 232 1.76 -10.42 29.59
N ARG A 233 2.72 -9.51 29.81
CA ARG A 233 2.94 -8.33 28.97
C ARG A 233 3.47 -8.71 27.59
N ILE A 234 4.40 -9.67 27.52
CA ILE A 234 4.90 -10.21 26.24
C ILE A 234 3.73 -10.83 25.46
N ARG A 235 2.94 -11.72 26.09
CA ARG A 235 1.78 -12.37 25.46
C ARG A 235 0.72 -11.38 24.94
N MET A 236 0.53 -10.23 25.58
CA MET A 236 -0.39 -9.19 25.11
C MET A 236 0.11 -8.43 23.86
N ASN A 237 1.39 -8.54 23.51
CA ASN A 237 2.02 -7.82 22.42
C ASN A 237 2.60 -8.74 21.33
N ILE A 238 2.30 -10.05 21.38
CA ILE A 238 2.71 -10.98 20.31
C ILE A 238 1.90 -10.75 19.03
N GLY A 239 2.50 -11.10 17.90
CA GLY A 239 1.91 -10.94 16.58
C GLY A 239 2.82 -10.15 15.64
N THR A 240 2.63 -10.39 14.35
CA THR A 240 3.40 -9.76 13.27
C THR A 240 2.58 -8.75 12.48
N ILE A 241 1.25 -8.81 12.57
CA ILE A 241 0.34 -7.88 11.90
C ILE A 241 0.46 -6.52 12.58
N GLN A 242 0.98 -5.54 11.84
CA GLN A 242 1.00 -4.15 12.25
C GLN A 242 -0.32 -3.50 11.83
N ASP A 243 -1.20 -3.27 12.79
CA ASP A 243 -2.40 -2.46 12.55
C ASP A 243 -2.01 -1.02 12.22
N THR A 244 -2.61 -0.48 11.16
CA THR A 244 -2.63 0.97 10.91
C THR A 244 -3.36 1.63 12.08
N ASP A 245 -2.74 2.63 12.71
CA ASP A 245 -3.40 3.39 13.77
C ASP A 245 -4.66 4.06 13.20
N THR A 246 -5.80 3.81 13.85
CA THR A 246 -7.09 4.40 13.49
C THR A 246 -7.51 5.46 14.51
N LEU A 247 -8.20 6.48 14.02
CA LEU A 247 -8.79 7.56 14.80
C LEU A 247 -10.30 7.47 14.72
N LYS A 248 -10.97 7.62 15.87
CA LYS A 248 -12.45 7.60 15.93
C LYS A 248 -13.01 8.86 15.31
N VAL A 249 -14.05 8.72 14.49
CA VAL A 249 -14.74 9.88 13.89
C VAL A 249 -16.04 10.15 14.65
N ARG A 250 -16.22 11.40 15.10
CA ARG A 250 -17.40 11.82 15.88
C ARG A 250 -17.97 13.15 15.40
N LEU A 251 -19.29 13.32 15.54
CA LEU A 251 -19.95 14.59 15.27
C LEU A 251 -19.58 15.62 16.35
N GLN A 252 -19.15 16.81 15.93
CA GLN A 252 -18.74 17.90 16.82
C GLN A 252 -19.80 18.27 17.87
N ARG A 253 -21.09 18.18 17.49
CA ARG A 253 -22.24 18.49 18.36
C ARG A 253 -22.70 17.34 19.27
N ASN A 254 -22.18 16.12 19.09
CA ASN A 254 -22.58 14.92 19.86
C ASN A 254 -21.36 14.15 20.38
N ARG A 255 -20.56 14.80 21.22
CA ARG A 255 -19.30 14.25 21.75
C ARG A 255 -19.48 12.93 22.52
N GLY A 256 -20.59 12.76 23.22
CA GLY A 256 -20.96 11.51 23.93
C GLY A 256 -21.71 10.46 23.09
N GLY A 257 -22.03 10.75 21.82
CA GLY A 257 -22.78 9.84 20.95
C GLY A 257 -21.96 8.64 20.47
N LYS A 258 -22.61 7.64 19.86
CA LYS A 258 -21.90 6.53 19.19
C LYS A 258 -20.99 7.12 18.09
N PRO A 259 -19.71 6.72 17.99
CA PRO A 259 -18.84 7.16 16.90
C PRO A 259 -19.43 6.74 15.54
N LEU A 260 -19.17 7.54 14.51
CA LEU A 260 -19.62 7.26 13.14
C LEU A 260 -18.82 6.11 12.50
N GLY A 261 -17.58 5.92 12.96
CA GLY A 261 -16.65 4.90 12.50
C GLY A 261 -15.22 5.30 12.88
N GLU A 262 -14.24 4.69 12.22
CA GLU A 262 -12.82 4.98 12.41
C GLU A 262 -12.13 5.19 11.05
N ILE A 263 -11.15 6.10 10.99
CA ILE A 263 -10.31 6.34 9.80
C ILE A 263 -8.84 6.18 10.14
N GLU A 264 -7.99 5.87 9.15
CA GLU A 264 -6.54 5.76 9.35
C GLU A 264 -5.93 7.12 9.73
N GLU A 265 -4.98 7.11 10.68
CA GLU A 265 -4.25 8.30 11.13
C GLU A 265 -3.50 8.97 9.97
N GLY A 266 -2.90 8.17 9.07
CA GLY A 266 -2.24 8.69 7.87
C GLY A 266 -3.18 9.45 6.94
N PHE A 267 -4.43 9.01 6.80
CA PHE A 267 -5.45 9.76 6.05
C PHE A 267 -5.86 11.02 6.80
N ALA A 268 -6.10 10.94 8.11
CA ALA A 268 -6.46 12.09 8.93
C ALA A 268 -5.39 13.20 8.90
N ALA A 269 -4.11 12.83 8.83
CA ALA A 269 -2.99 13.78 8.69
C ALA A 269 -3.02 14.56 7.36
N THR A 270 -3.66 14.02 6.31
CA THR A 270 -3.82 14.70 5.01
C THR A 270 -5.02 15.64 4.95
N LEU A 271 -5.86 15.66 6.00
CA LEU A 271 -7.08 16.46 6.05
C LEU A 271 -6.78 17.88 6.54
N SER A 272 -7.25 18.86 5.77
CA SER A 272 -7.30 20.26 6.17
C SER A 272 -8.72 20.65 6.58
N LYS A 273 -8.86 21.57 7.54
CA LYS A 273 -10.18 22.00 8.04
C LYS A 273 -11.08 22.45 6.88
N GLY A 274 -12.26 21.87 6.76
CA GLY A 274 -13.17 22.10 5.64
C GLY A 274 -13.14 21.01 4.55
N ASP A 275 -12.15 20.13 4.54
CA ASP A 275 -12.14 18.93 3.70
C ASP A 275 -13.35 18.05 4.01
N THR A 276 -13.92 17.42 3.00
CA THR A 276 -15.04 16.48 3.13
C THR A 276 -14.57 15.06 2.89
N PHE A 277 -15.14 14.06 3.57
CA PHE A 277 -14.86 12.65 3.29
C PHE A 277 -16.09 11.77 3.59
N LEU A 278 -16.07 10.52 3.11
CA LEU A 278 -17.17 9.57 3.30
C LEU A 278 -16.85 8.62 4.47
N ILE A 279 -17.81 8.43 5.37
CA ILE A 279 -17.73 7.42 6.44
C ILE A 279 -19.11 6.87 6.78
N GLY A 280 -19.25 5.54 6.81
CA GLY A 280 -20.53 4.88 7.12
C GLY A 280 -21.68 5.34 6.22
N GLY A 281 -21.40 5.51 4.92
CA GLY A 281 -22.36 6.01 3.93
C GLY A 281 -22.73 7.51 4.07
N GLN A 282 -22.08 8.28 4.93
CA GLN A 282 -22.36 9.71 5.14
C GLN A 282 -21.19 10.59 4.71
N VAL A 283 -21.47 11.67 3.98
CA VAL A 283 -20.47 12.71 3.68
C VAL A 283 -20.38 13.67 4.87
N VAL A 284 -19.17 13.82 5.40
CA VAL A 284 -18.87 14.63 6.58
C VAL A 284 -17.76 15.63 6.27
N ARG A 285 -17.78 16.78 6.94
CA ARG A 285 -16.75 17.83 6.85
C ARG A 285 -15.83 17.77 8.06
N TYR A 286 -14.52 17.73 7.83
CA TYR A 286 -13.49 17.76 8.86
C TYR A 286 -13.42 19.13 9.55
N GLU A 287 -13.58 19.14 10.87
CA GLU A 287 -13.51 20.36 11.69
C GLU A 287 -12.17 20.50 12.42
N GLY A 288 -11.56 19.37 12.77
CA GLY A 288 -10.30 19.30 13.48
C GLY A 288 -10.06 17.94 14.15
N LEU A 289 -8.85 17.78 14.66
CA LEU A 289 -8.42 16.61 15.41
C LEU A 289 -8.23 17.01 16.88
N ARG A 290 -8.87 16.28 17.79
CA ARG A 290 -8.70 16.45 19.24
C ARG A 290 -8.41 15.10 19.88
N GLU A 291 -7.26 15.00 20.54
CA GLU A 291 -6.75 13.74 21.10
C GLU A 291 -6.68 12.64 20.03
N MET A 292 -7.48 11.58 20.17
CA MET A 292 -7.59 10.46 19.21
C MET A 292 -8.95 10.47 18.46
N THR A 293 -9.61 11.63 18.42
CA THR A 293 -10.93 11.80 17.79
C THR A 293 -10.89 12.86 16.70
N VAL A 294 -11.30 12.47 15.50
CA VAL A 294 -11.56 13.34 14.36
C VAL A 294 -12.97 13.92 14.51
N GLU A 295 -13.06 15.23 14.74
CA GLU A 295 -14.33 15.94 14.86
C GLU A 295 -14.85 16.34 13.47
N VAL A 296 -16.11 16.02 13.19
CA VAL A 296 -16.75 16.30 11.91
C VAL A 296 -18.14 16.93 12.05
N SER A 297 -18.61 17.60 11.00
CA SER A 297 -20.01 18.02 10.84
C SER A 297 -20.65 17.33 9.62
N ARG A 298 -21.98 17.25 9.58
CA ARG A 298 -22.70 16.67 8.42
C ARG A 298 -22.72 17.67 7.28
N GLN A 299 -22.36 17.25 6.07
CA GLN A 299 -22.47 18.11 4.90
C GLN A 299 -22.73 17.28 3.63
N ALA A 300 -24.00 17.18 3.21
CA ALA A 300 -24.41 16.35 2.07
C ALA A 300 -24.08 16.97 0.69
N ASN A 301 -23.76 18.27 0.63
CA ASN A 301 -23.79 19.04 -0.63
C ASN A 301 -22.42 19.25 -1.29
N LYS A 302 -21.36 18.55 -0.87
CA LYS A 302 -20.01 18.66 -1.46
C LYS A 302 -19.46 17.30 -1.85
N THR A 303 -18.75 17.26 -2.98
CA THR A 303 -18.00 16.07 -3.42
C THR A 303 -16.99 15.67 -2.34
N PRO A 304 -17.02 14.45 -1.80
CA PRO A 304 -16.09 14.03 -0.76
C PRO A 304 -14.67 13.87 -1.34
N LYS A 305 -13.65 14.36 -0.61
CA LYS A 305 -12.26 13.93 -0.78
C LYS A 305 -12.25 12.42 -0.49
N ILE A 306 -11.92 11.65 -1.52
CA ILE A 306 -11.83 10.19 -1.39
C ILE A 306 -10.61 9.91 -0.53
N ALA A 307 -10.81 9.18 0.57
CA ALA A 307 -9.71 8.67 1.36
C ALA A 307 -8.82 7.82 0.46
N THR A 308 -7.69 8.39 0.05
CA THR A 308 -6.64 7.63 -0.61
C THR A 308 -5.91 6.95 0.54
N PHE A 309 -6.45 5.81 0.94
CA PHE A 309 -5.83 4.96 1.94
C PHE A 309 -4.40 4.66 1.51
N MET A 310 -3.43 5.19 2.27
CA MET A 310 -2.01 4.89 2.10
C MET A 310 -1.70 3.46 2.57
N GLY A 311 -2.60 2.85 3.35
CA GLY A 311 -2.57 1.43 3.67
C GLY A 311 -3.00 0.55 2.50
N THR A 312 -2.05 -0.14 1.88
CA THR A 312 -2.27 -1.32 1.02
C THR A 312 -3.19 -1.13 -0.19
N LYS A 313 -2.89 -0.18 -1.09
CA LYS A 313 -3.21 -0.44 -2.50
C LYS A 313 -2.30 -1.58 -2.94
N PHE A 314 -2.89 -2.73 -3.27
CA PHE A 314 -2.13 -3.85 -3.82
C PHE A 314 -1.47 -3.40 -5.11
N ALA A 315 -0.14 -3.53 -5.17
CA ALA A 315 0.57 -3.39 -6.42
C ALA A 315 0.17 -4.55 -7.35
N THR A 316 0.14 -4.26 -8.64
CA THR A 316 0.06 -5.30 -9.67
C THR A 316 1.25 -6.25 -9.52
N SER A 317 1.02 -7.56 -9.60
CA SER A 317 2.11 -8.54 -9.50
C SER A 317 3.07 -8.39 -10.68
N THR A 318 4.35 -8.71 -10.45
CA THR A 318 5.39 -8.70 -11.49
C THR A 318 5.03 -9.62 -12.66
N GLN A 319 4.44 -10.77 -12.36
CA GLN A 319 3.98 -11.73 -13.36
C GLN A 319 2.85 -11.17 -14.23
N LEU A 320 1.86 -10.48 -13.64
CA LEU A 320 0.78 -9.86 -14.40
C LEU A 320 1.31 -8.70 -15.26
N SER A 321 2.18 -7.85 -14.70
CA SER A 321 2.90 -6.81 -15.44
C SER A 321 3.67 -7.38 -16.63
N ALA A 322 4.44 -8.46 -16.43
CA ALA A 322 5.19 -9.11 -17.51
C ALA A 322 4.26 -9.72 -18.57
N GLY A 323 3.10 -10.25 -18.16
CA GLY A 323 2.08 -10.73 -19.09
C GLY A 323 1.48 -9.62 -19.96
N ILE A 324 1.25 -8.43 -19.39
CA ILE A 324 0.79 -7.24 -20.13
C ILE A 324 1.85 -6.81 -21.15
N LEU A 325 3.12 -6.71 -20.74
CA LEU A 325 4.21 -6.32 -21.65
C LEU A 325 4.37 -7.30 -22.82
N ARG A 326 4.37 -8.62 -22.54
CA ARG A 326 4.36 -9.64 -23.60
C ARG A 326 3.16 -9.49 -24.53
N TYR A 327 1.98 -9.17 -23.99
CA TYR A 327 0.78 -8.99 -24.81
C TYR A 327 0.86 -7.75 -25.71
N PHE A 328 1.49 -6.67 -25.26
CA PHE A 328 1.75 -5.49 -26.11
C PHE A 328 2.70 -5.78 -27.27
N GLU A 329 3.62 -6.74 -27.14
CA GLU A 329 4.55 -7.12 -28.21
C GLU A 329 3.88 -7.87 -29.39
N HIS A 330 2.75 -8.53 -29.16
CA HIS A 330 2.08 -9.35 -30.19
C HIS A 330 1.43 -8.50 -31.30
N ASN A 331 1.11 -7.23 -31.03
CA ASN A 331 0.43 -6.31 -31.96
C ASN A 331 -0.87 -6.85 -32.60
N ASP A 332 -1.48 -7.86 -31.97
CA ASP A 332 -2.78 -8.41 -32.33
C ASP A 332 -3.69 -8.37 -31.10
N TRP A 333 -4.78 -7.62 -31.21
CA TRP A 333 -5.72 -7.30 -30.13
C TRP A 333 -7.16 -7.64 -30.51
N ALA A 334 -7.36 -8.62 -31.39
CA ALA A 334 -8.69 -9.04 -31.83
C ALA A 334 -9.61 -9.52 -30.69
N ASP A 335 -9.03 -9.93 -29.56
CA ASP A 335 -9.75 -10.37 -28.37
C ASP A 335 -10.04 -9.25 -27.35
N LEU A 336 -9.56 -8.02 -27.62
CA LEU A 336 -9.94 -6.84 -26.85
C LEU A 336 -11.22 -6.19 -27.39
N PRO A 337 -12.00 -5.52 -26.54
CA PRO A 337 -13.03 -4.60 -27.00
C PRO A 337 -12.46 -3.54 -27.95
N SER A 338 -13.20 -3.19 -29.01
CA SER A 338 -12.73 -2.26 -30.06
C SER A 338 -12.14 -0.96 -29.51
N HIS A 339 -12.82 -0.33 -28.54
CA HIS A 339 -12.36 0.91 -27.91
C HIS A 339 -11.03 0.81 -27.14
N THR A 340 -10.60 -0.41 -26.76
CA THR A 340 -9.31 -0.66 -26.11
C THR A 340 -8.25 -1.00 -27.16
N ALA A 341 -8.59 -1.84 -28.15
CA ALA A 341 -7.71 -2.11 -29.29
C ALA A 341 -7.36 -0.81 -30.05
N GLU A 342 -8.35 0.02 -30.39
CA GLU A 342 -8.17 1.32 -31.04
C GLU A 342 -7.27 2.27 -30.23
N TRP A 343 -7.36 2.20 -28.90
CA TRP A 343 -6.55 3.03 -28.00
C TRP A 343 -5.07 2.59 -28.01
N LEU A 344 -4.79 1.28 -28.06
CA LEU A 344 -3.44 0.74 -28.23
C LEU A 344 -2.89 1.02 -29.64
N THR A 345 -3.72 0.89 -30.68
CA THR A 345 -3.35 1.25 -32.06
C THR A 345 -3.00 2.73 -32.17
N LEU A 346 -3.79 3.61 -31.56
CA LEU A 346 -3.49 5.05 -31.53
C LEU A 346 -2.18 5.34 -30.78
N GLN A 347 -1.87 4.59 -29.72
CA GLN A 347 -0.59 4.73 -29.02
C GLN A 347 0.58 4.41 -29.97
N GLN A 348 0.50 3.35 -30.77
CA GLN A 348 1.53 3.00 -31.74
C GLN A 348 1.69 4.02 -32.87
N GLN A 349 0.62 4.72 -33.23
CA GLN A 349 0.67 5.77 -34.25
C GLN A 349 1.36 7.04 -33.73
N VAL A 350 1.17 7.35 -32.44
CA VAL A 350 1.71 8.58 -31.81
C VAL A 350 3.10 8.35 -31.23
N SER A 351 3.40 7.15 -30.74
CA SER A 351 4.58 6.80 -29.95
C SER A 351 4.88 5.29 -30.09
N ARG A 352 5.33 4.63 -29.02
CA ARG A 352 5.53 3.17 -28.93
C ARG A 352 4.68 2.57 -27.82
N LEU A 353 4.52 1.26 -27.87
CA LEU A 353 4.03 0.50 -26.71
C LEU A 353 5.21 0.11 -25.80
N PRO A 354 5.00 0.06 -24.47
CA PRO A 354 5.99 -0.45 -23.53
C PRO A 354 6.39 -1.90 -23.85
N GLN A 355 7.67 -2.24 -23.67
CA GLN A 355 8.26 -3.56 -23.95
C GLN A 355 8.89 -4.17 -22.70
N ALA A 356 9.09 -5.49 -22.69
CA ALA A 356 9.65 -6.19 -21.52
C ALA A 356 11.16 -5.95 -21.31
N ASP A 357 11.90 -5.49 -22.30
CA ASP A 357 13.36 -5.33 -22.27
C ASP A 357 13.82 -3.86 -22.32
N LYS A 358 12.87 -2.91 -22.43
CA LYS A 358 13.17 -1.48 -22.58
C LYS A 358 12.31 -0.62 -21.67
N LEU A 359 12.85 0.54 -21.30
CA LEU A 359 12.08 1.59 -20.65
C LEU A 359 11.63 2.62 -21.69
N LEU A 360 10.31 2.68 -21.91
CA LEU A 360 9.73 3.76 -22.70
C LEU A 360 9.61 5.02 -21.85
N ILE A 361 10.19 6.13 -22.33
CA ILE A 361 10.04 7.46 -21.75
C ILE A 361 9.44 8.40 -22.79
N GLU A 362 8.31 9.01 -22.45
CA GLU A 362 7.68 10.04 -23.27
C GLU A 362 7.84 11.39 -22.61
N THR A 363 8.26 12.41 -23.37
CA THR A 363 8.19 13.81 -22.90
C THR A 363 7.32 14.66 -23.80
N PHE A 364 6.56 15.59 -23.24
CA PHE A 364 5.68 16.48 -24.00
C PHE A 364 5.33 17.74 -23.22
N ALA A 365 5.02 18.82 -23.94
CA ALA A 365 4.50 20.06 -23.36
C ALA A 365 2.97 20.05 -23.33
N HIS A 366 2.37 20.56 -22.26
CA HIS A 366 0.93 20.76 -22.14
C HIS A 366 0.61 21.84 -21.09
N GLU A 367 -0.28 22.79 -21.42
CA GLU A 367 -0.72 23.86 -20.50
C GLU A 367 0.46 24.56 -19.77
N GLU A 368 1.44 25.06 -20.55
CA GLU A 368 2.64 25.76 -20.04
C GLU A 368 3.55 24.93 -19.12
N ARG A 369 3.39 23.60 -19.11
CA ARG A 369 4.21 22.68 -18.34
C ARG A 369 4.88 21.64 -19.22
N GLU A 370 5.97 21.12 -18.70
CA GLU A 370 6.73 20.03 -19.29
C GLU A 370 6.44 18.74 -18.52
N TYR A 371 6.18 17.66 -19.25
CA TYR A 371 5.84 16.37 -18.69
C TYR A 371 6.86 15.31 -19.12
N LEU A 372 7.11 14.36 -18.22
CA LEU A 372 7.87 13.15 -18.47
C LEU A 372 7.08 11.96 -17.93
N CYS A 373 6.77 10.98 -18.78
CA CYS A 373 6.11 9.74 -18.43
C CYS A 373 7.06 8.56 -18.64
N ALA A 374 7.39 7.83 -17.56
CA ALA A 374 8.25 6.65 -17.59
C ALA A 374 7.43 5.37 -17.35
N TYR A 375 7.36 4.47 -18.33
CA TYR A 375 6.56 3.25 -18.31
C TYR A 375 7.37 2.04 -17.83
N GLY A 376 7.47 1.86 -16.52
CA GLY A 376 8.33 0.82 -15.92
C GLY A 376 7.65 -0.50 -15.55
N PHE A 377 6.32 -0.53 -15.37
CA PHE A 377 5.54 -1.72 -14.99
C PHE A 377 6.00 -2.45 -13.70
N ALA A 378 6.71 -1.75 -12.82
CA ALA A 378 7.24 -2.30 -11.56
C ALA A 378 6.21 -2.35 -10.40
N GLY A 379 4.97 -1.91 -10.63
CA GLY A 379 3.95 -1.80 -9.59
C GLY A 379 3.99 -0.46 -8.86
N ARG A 380 2.85 -0.10 -8.22
CA ARG A 380 2.63 1.27 -7.74
C ARG A 380 3.66 1.75 -6.73
N ASN A 381 4.10 0.89 -5.80
CA ASN A 381 5.06 1.29 -4.77
C ASN A 381 6.44 1.58 -5.36
N ALA A 382 6.94 0.71 -6.24
CA ALA A 382 8.21 0.92 -6.93
C ALA A 382 8.16 2.18 -7.82
N GLN A 383 7.06 2.41 -8.53
CA GLN A 383 6.86 3.63 -9.32
C GLN A 383 6.78 4.89 -8.44
N GLN A 384 6.12 4.80 -7.28
CA GLN A 384 6.06 5.90 -6.33
C GLN A 384 7.46 6.27 -5.80
N THR A 385 8.28 5.25 -5.48
CA THR A 385 9.68 5.42 -5.09
C THR A 385 10.49 6.04 -6.24
N LEU A 386 10.33 5.52 -7.46
CA LEU A 386 10.98 6.08 -8.65
C LEU A 386 10.65 7.57 -8.80
N GLY A 387 9.40 7.97 -8.65
CA GLY A 387 9.01 9.38 -8.73
C GLY A 387 9.69 10.27 -7.69
N LEU A 388 9.91 9.77 -6.46
CA LEU A 388 10.66 10.50 -5.42
C LEU A 388 12.13 10.66 -5.81
N LEU A 389 12.77 9.59 -6.28
CA LEU A 389 14.19 9.60 -6.64
C LEU A 389 14.45 10.43 -7.89
N MET A 390 13.62 10.27 -8.91
CA MET A 390 13.68 11.05 -10.15
C MET A 390 13.49 12.54 -9.87
N THR A 391 12.47 12.92 -9.09
CA THR A 391 12.24 14.35 -8.83
C THR A 391 13.34 14.97 -7.97
N LYS A 392 13.92 14.26 -7.00
CA LYS A 392 15.12 14.72 -6.28
C LYS A 392 16.29 14.96 -7.25
N ARG A 393 16.57 14.01 -8.12
CA ARG A 393 17.66 14.14 -9.11
C ARG A 393 17.39 15.24 -10.13
N MET A 394 16.13 15.44 -10.52
CA MET A 394 15.74 16.55 -11.37
C MET A 394 16.00 17.91 -10.70
N GLU A 395 15.79 18.05 -9.38
CA GLU A 395 16.18 19.26 -8.64
C GLU A 395 17.71 19.46 -8.65
N GLU A 396 18.49 18.39 -8.40
CA GLU A 396 19.97 18.43 -8.44
C GLU A 396 20.51 18.82 -9.82
N LEU A 397 19.81 18.44 -10.88
CA LEU A 397 20.13 18.78 -12.27
C LEU A 397 19.51 20.11 -12.74
N GLY A 398 18.80 20.83 -11.88
CA GLY A 398 18.15 22.11 -12.24
C GLY A 398 17.00 21.99 -13.25
N GLN A 399 16.32 20.84 -13.30
CA GLN A 399 15.22 20.54 -14.23
C GLN A 399 13.83 20.94 -13.70
N ASN A 400 13.76 21.60 -12.54
CA ASN A 400 12.56 22.26 -11.99
C ASN A 400 11.27 21.40 -11.97
N PRO A 401 11.26 20.20 -11.36
CA PRO A 401 10.05 19.42 -11.13
C PRO A 401 9.09 20.13 -10.16
N LEU A 402 7.79 20.06 -10.45
CA LEU A 402 6.72 20.58 -9.59
C LEU A 402 5.98 19.46 -8.84
N GLY A 403 6.06 18.23 -9.35
CA GLY A 403 5.38 17.10 -8.74
C GLY A 403 5.35 15.87 -9.64
N PHE A 404 4.87 14.77 -9.07
CA PHE A 404 4.70 13.52 -9.81
C PHE A 404 3.46 12.75 -9.35
N VAL A 405 3.07 11.76 -10.15
CA VAL A 405 2.03 10.78 -9.80
C VAL A 405 2.45 9.41 -10.31
N ALA A 406 2.14 8.36 -9.54
CA ALA A 406 2.49 6.99 -9.87
C ALA A 406 1.26 6.09 -9.96
N THR A 407 1.29 5.20 -10.94
CA THR A 407 0.36 4.09 -11.15
C THR A 407 1.10 2.76 -11.04
N ASP A 408 0.43 1.63 -11.24
CA ASP A 408 1.12 0.34 -11.34
C ASP A 408 2.07 0.25 -12.55
N TYR A 409 1.80 1.03 -13.59
CA TYR A 409 2.46 0.90 -14.89
C TYR A 409 3.55 1.96 -15.11
N ALA A 410 3.34 3.16 -14.59
CA ALA A 410 4.15 4.31 -14.95
C ALA A 410 4.19 5.40 -13.87
N THR A 411 5.24 6.22 -13.97
CA THR A 411 5.45 7.45 -13.21
C THR A 411 5.37 8.64 -14.16
N LEU A 412 4.50 9.61 -13.86
CA LEU A 412 4.38 10.87 -14.59
C LEU A 412 4.89 12.02 -13.72
N VAL A 413 5.91 12.73 -14.17
CA VAL A 413 6.43 13.95 -13.57
C VAL A 413 5.97 15.16 -14.38
N TRP A 414 5.64 16.27 -13.71
CA TRP A 414 5.44 17.56 -14.37
C TRP A 414 6.36 18.62 -13.75
N GLY A 415 6.82 19.55 -14.58
CA GLY A 415 7.76 20.61 -14.20
C GLY A 415 7.72 21.80 -15.15
N LEU A 416 8.69 22.68 -15.00
CA LEU A 416 8.83 23.90 -15.81
C LEU A 416 9.81 23.73 -16.97
N THR A 417 10.79 22.84 -16.83
CA THR A 417 11.90 22.71 -17.79
C THR A 417 11.74 21.46 -18.63
N THR A 418 12.07 21.57 -19.92
CA THR A 418 12.11 20.41 -20.83
C THR A 418 13.24 19.48 -20.42
N VAL A 419 12.91 18.20 -20.17
CA VAL A 419 13.92 17.15 -19.97
C VAL A 419 14.40 16.67 -21.33
N THR A 420 15.66 16.95 -21.66
CA THR A 420 16.30 16.60 -22.95
C THR A 420 17.08 15.29 -22.88
N ASP A 421 17.67 14.96 -21.73
CA ASP A 421 18.36 13.69 -21.47
C ASP A 421 17.70 12.98 -20.28
N PRO A 422 16.60 12.26 -20.50
CA PRO A 422 15.95 11.51 -19.43
C PRO A 422 16.75 10.28 -19.00
N ALA A 423 17.69 9.77 -19.81
CA ALA A 423 18.47 8.60 -19.45
C ALA A 423 19.37 8.86 -18.23
N ALA A 424 19.87 10.09 -18.09
CA ALA A 424 20.59 10.53 -16.91
C ALA A 424 19.79 10.36 -15.61
N LEU A 425 18.45 10.41 -15.64
CA LEU A 425 17.61 10.23 -14.44
C LEU A 425 17.54 8.76 -13.96
N PHE A 426 17.97 7.81 -14.79
CA PHE A 426 17.90 6.37 -14.53
C PHE A 426 19.28 5.74 -14.31
N GLU A 427 20.32 6.55 -14.18
CA GLU A 427 21.66 6.06 -13.84
C GLU A 427 21.63 5.27 -12.53
N LYS A 428 22.05 4.01 -12.59
CA LYS A 428 21.92 3.06 -11.49
C LYS A 428 22.57 3.55 -10.20
N GLN A 429 23.84 3.98 -10.27
CA GLN A 429 24.59 4.45 -9.10
C GLN A 429 23.94 5.67 -8.47
N ALA A 430 23.39 6.56 -9.30
CA ALA A 430 22.69 7.73 -8.80
C ALA A 430 21.35 7.41 -8.13
N LEU A 431 20.58 6.46 -8.69
CA LEU A 431 19.34 5.99 -8.07
C LEU A 431 19.62 5.25 -6.76
N GLU A 432 20.65 4.42 -6.70
CA GLU A 432 21.09 3.73 -5.49
C GLU A 432 21.54 4.74 -4.42
N HIS A 433 22.38 5.70 -4.77
CA HIS A 433 22.84 6.75 -3.84
C HIS A 433 21.69 7.66 -3.38
N GLY A 434 20.86 8.15 -4.32
CA GLY A 434 19.71 8.99 -4.00
C GLY A 434 18.71 8.26 -3.10
N PHE A 435 18.63 6.94 -3.22
CA PHE A 435 17.83 6.09 -2.38
C PHE A 435 18.43 5.91 -0.97
N GLU A 436 19.74 5.68 -0.85
CA GLU A 436 20.43 5.65 0.44
C GLU A 436 20.26 6.97 1.20
N ASP A 437 20.41 8.10 0.51
CA ASP A 437 20.15 9.42 1.06
C ASP A 437 18.69 9.56 1.51
N TRP A 438 17.75 9.12 0.69
CA TRP A 438 16.33 9.20 1.02
C TRP A 438 15.97 8.31 2.22
N LEU A 439 16.57 7.12 2.33
CA LEU A 439 16.49 6.26 3.50
C LEU A 439 17.11 6.91 4.73
N SER A 440 18.23 7.62 4.58
CA SER A 440 18.84 8.39 5.66
C SER A 440 17.89 9.51 6.16
N GLY A 441 16.92 9.90 5.33
CA GLY A 441 15.74 10.65 5.71
C GLY A 441 14.95 9.96 6.82
N ASN A 442 14.89 10.60 7.98
CA ASN A 442 14.39 10.00 9.23
C ASN A 442 12.95 9.45 9.19
N ALA A 443 12.06 9.93 8.32
CA ALA A 443 10.63 9.61 8.43
C ALA A 443 10.26 8.15 8.10
N VAL A 444 10.86 7.57 7.05
CA VAL A 444 10.52 6.21 6.57
C VAL A 444 11.23 5.16 7.42
N MET A 445 12.50 5.41 7.75
CA MET A 445 13.24 4.55 8.67
C MET A 445 12.63 4.55 10.07
N LYS A 446 12.21 5.70 10.62
CA LYS A 446 11.52 5.73 11.93
C LYS A 446 10.20 4.96 11.92
N ARG A 447 9.44 5.03 10.82
CA ARG A 447 8.20 4.25 10.67
C ARG A 447 8.50 2.75 10.63
N THR A 448 9.47 2.34 9.83
CA THR A 448 9.87 0.92 9.71
C THR A 448 10.44 0.41 11.03
N PHE A 449 11.28 1.20 11.69
CA PHE A 449 11.85 0.90 13.00
C PHE A 449 10.77 0.66 14.03
N ARG A 450 9.73 1.51 14.07
CA ARG A 450 8.60 1.35 14.99
C ARG A 450 7.90 0.01 14.79
N ALA A 451 7.71 -0.43 13.54
CA ALA A 451 7.12 -1.72 13.23
C ALA A 451 8.00 -2.86 13.77
N SER A 452 9.27 -2.92 13.37
CA SER A 452 10.20 -3.98 13.80
C SER A 452 10.45 -3.98 15.30
N ALA A 453 10.57 -2.80 15.92
CA ALA A 453 10.73 -2.66 17.37
C ALA A 453 9.48 -3.11 18.14
N THR A 454 8.28 -2.96 17.56
CA THR A 454 7.04 -3.51 18.14
C THR A 454 7.04 -5.03 18.04
N ILE A 455 7.35 -5.60 16.87
CA ILE A 455 7.39 -7.06 16.66
C ILE A 455 8.43 -7.70 17.59
N ALA A 456 9.65 -7.16 17.63
CA ALA A 456 10.74 -7.65 18.47
C ALA A 456 10.52 -7.41 19.99
N GLY A 457 9.40 -6.79 20.38
CA GLY A 457 9.04 -6.56 21.78
C GLY A 457 9.89 -5.49 22.48
N LEU A 458 10.54 -4.59 21.74
CA LEU A 458 11.17 -3.39 22.31
C LEU A 458 10.11 -2.33 22.63
N ILE A 459 9.10 -2.19 21.78
CA ILE A 459 7.99 -1.24 21.98
C ILE A 459 6.72 -2.00 22.32
N GLU A 460 6.17 -1.71 23.50
CA GLU A 460 4.92 -2.29 23.97
C GLU A 460 3.74 -1.37 23.62
N ARG A 461 2.75 -1.89 22.90
CA ARG A 461 1.52 -1.17 22.52
C ARG A 461 0.38 -1.41 23.51
N ASN A 462 0.25 -2.63 24.02
CA ASN A 462 -0.80 -3.06 24.93
C ASN A 462 -0.26 -3.16 26.37
N LEU A 463 -0.88 -2.42 27.29
CA LEU A 463 -0.64 -2.50 28.74
C LEU A 463 -1.94 -2.91 29.46
N PRO A 464 -1.86 -3.57 30.63
CA PRO A 464 -3.06 -3.87 31.42
C PRO A 464 -3.86 -2.60 31.73
N GLY A 465 -5.12 -2.56 31.29
CA GLY A 465 -6.04 -1.44 31.54
C GLY A 465 -5.79 -0.15 30.72
N GLN A 466 -4.71 -0.07 29.92
CA GLN A 466 -4.39 1.10 29.10
C GLN A 466 -3.74 0.69 27.77
N ARG A 467 -4.22 1.28 26.66
CA ARG A 467 -3.54 1.19 25.36
C ARG A 467 -2.82 2.52 25.12
N LYS A 468 -1.52 2.48 24.81
CA LYS A 468 -0.80 3.71 24.43
C LYS A 468 -1.43 4.27 23.15
N SER A 469 -1.60 5.59 23.07
CA SER A 469 -2.03 6.21 21.82
C SER A 469 -0.92 6.13 20.77
N GLY A 470 -1.28 6.12 19.47
CA GLY A 470 -0.34 6.11 18.35
C GLY A 470 0.72 7.21 18.48
N ARG A 471 0.31 8.40 18.95
CA ARG A 471 1.20 9.54 19.21
C ARG A 471 2.22 9.29 20.34
N GLN A 472 1.82 8.66 21.44
CA GLN A 472 2.73 8.33 22.55
C GLN A 472 3.73 7.23 22.17
N ALA A 473 3.27 6.23 21.40
CA ALA A 473 4.13 5.19 20.84
C ALA A 473 5.14 5.77 19.82
N THR A 474 4.68 6.69 18.97
CA THR A 474 5.48 7.40 17.96
C THR A 474 6.59 8.24 18.58
N PHE A 475 6.26 9.08 19.57
CA PHE A 475 7.28 9.92 20.21
C PHE A 475 8.37 9.08 20.91
N SER A 476 7.99 7.96 21.53
CA SER A 476 8.94 7.06 22.20
C SER A 476 9.81 6.29 21.20
N SER A 477 9.25 5.88 20.06
CA SER A 477 10.00 5.14 19.03
C SER A 477 11.06 6.01 18.35
N ASP A 478 10.73 7.26 18.10
CA ASP A 478 11.61 8.16 17.36
C ASP A 478 12.85 8.51 18.18
N ILE A 479 12.67 8.74 19.50
CA ILE A 479 13.78 8.94 20.44
C ILE A 479 14.66 7.69 20.52
N LEU A 480 14.07 6.50 20.60
CA LEU A 480 14.83 5.24 20.63
C LEU A 480 15.65 5.08 19.35
N TYR A 481 15.03 5.31 18.18
CA TYR A 481 15.73 5.27 16.90
C TYR A 481 16.91 6.25 16.86
N ASP A 482 16.66 7.53 17.18
CA ASP A 482 17.69 8.57 17.17
C ASP A 482 18.84 8.26 18.15
N THR A 483 18.51 7.66 19.30
CA THR A 483 19.50 7.22 20.30
C THR A 483 20.37 6.07 19.77
N LEU A 484 19.75 5.04 19.17
CA LEU A 484 20.49 3.92 18.60
C LEU A 484 21.38 4.37 17.45
N VAL A 485 20.86 5.17 16.52
CA VAL A 485 21.67 5.71 15.41
C VAL A 485 22.88 6.48 15.92
N LYS A 486 22.73 7.24 17.01
CA LYS A 486 23.81 8.06 17.57
C LYS A 486 24.83 7.27 18.40
N TYR A 487 24.42 6.25 19.14
CA TYR A 487 25.26 5.60 20.15
C TYR A 487 25.55 4.11 19.90
N ASP A 488 24.84 3.48 18.98
CA ASP A 488 24.94 2.04 18.64
C ASP A 488 24.45 1.79 17.21
N SER A 489 25.22 2.28 16.22
CA SER A 489 24.83 2.23 14.80
C SER A 489 24.72 0.81 14.24
N GLU A 490 25.42 -0.14 14.86
CA GLU A 490 25.42 -1.57 14.51
C GLU A 490 24.33 -2.35 15.26
N HIS A 491 23.46 -1.68 16.01
CA HIS A 491 22.40 -2.32 16.77
C HIS A 491 21.50 -3.19 15.87
N LEU A 492 21.21 -4.42 16.30
CA LEU A 492 20.41 -5.42 15.55
C LEU A 492 19.12 -4.84 14.94
N LEU A 493 18.34 -4.08 15.72
CA LEU A 493 17.10 -3.47 15.21
C LEU A 493 17.32 -2.46 14.09
N LEU A 494 18.45 -1.76 14.01
CA LEU A 494 18.73 -0.88 12.88
C LEU A 494 19.02 -1.70 11.61
N ALA A 495 19.75 -2.81 11.74
CA ALA A 495 19.98 -3.74 10.63
C ALA A 495 18.67 -4.41 10.14
N ILE A 496 17.81 -4.83 11.07
CA ILE A 496 16.46 -5.33 10.76
C ILE A 496 15.64 -4.25 10.06
N THR A 497 15.62 -3.04 10.61
CA THR A 497 14.88 -1.90 10.04
C THR A 497 15.30 -1.63 8.61
N ARG A 498 16.61 -1.63 8.33
CA ARG A 498 17.13 -1.46 6.97
C ARG A 498 16.61 -2.56 6.06
N THR A 499 16.73 -3.82 6.47
CA THR A 499 16.25 -4.98 5.69
C THR A 499 14.75 -4.91 5.40
N GLU A 500 13.94 -4.57 6.41
CA GLU A 500 12.49 -4.46 6.27
C GLU A 500 12.06 -3.23 5.44
N ALA A 501 12.81 -2.13 5.50
CA ALA A 501 12.56 -0.97 4.64
C ALA A 501 12.75 -1.34 3.17
N MET A 502 13.83 -2.08 2.86
CA MET A 502 14.11 -2.58 1.50
C MET A 502 12.99 -3.49 0.98
N ARG A 503 12.49 -4.40 1.83
CA ARG A 503 11.49 -5.42 1.46
C ARG A 503 10.05 -4.90 1.41
N GLY A 504 9.65 -4.04 2.36
CA GLY A 504 8.24 -3.77 2.64
C GLY A 504 7.66 -2.50 2.02
N LEU A 505 8.14 -1.34 2.45
CA LEU A 505 7.44 -0.05 2.24
C LEU A 505 7.72 0.60 0.88
N ILE A 506 8.81 0.20 0.21
CA ILE A 506 9.40 0.95 -0.91
C ILE A 506 9.40 0.12 -2.20
N ASP A 507 9.30 -1.20 -2.09
CA ASP A 507 9.43 -2.15 -3.21
C ASP A 507 10.68 -1.84 -4.06
N PHE A 508 11.77 -1.46 -3.37
CA PHE A 508 13.01 -1.03 -4.03
C PHE A 508 13.64 -2.17 -4.81
N GLU A 509 13.46 -3.41 -4.36
CA GLU A 509 13.96 -4.56 -5.10
C GLU A 509 13.34 -4.66 -6.50
N ARG A 510 12.03 -4.42 -6.64
CA ARG A 510 11.40 -4.35 -7.97
C ARG A 510 11.88 -3.16 -8.78
N LEU A 511 12.17 -2.03 -8.14
CA LEU A 511 12.77 -0.89 -8.82
C LEU A 511 14.17 -1.26 -9.34
N ARG A 512 14.98 -1.93 -8.53
CA ARG A 512 16.33 -2.40 -8.87
C ARG A 512 16.32 -3.45 -9.98
N GLU A 513 15.40 -4.41 -9.92
CA GLU A 513 15.17 -5.39 -10.98
C GLU A 513 14.75 -4.68 -12.29
N MET A 514 13.86 -3.69 -12.20
CA MET A 514 13.42 -2.90 -13.36
C MET A 514 14.58 -2.10 -13.96
N THR A 515 15.34 -1.35 -13.17
CA THR A 515 16.46 -0.53 -13.65
C THR A 515 17.59 -1.39 -14.21
N GLN A 516 17.89 -2.52 -13.59
CA GLN A 516 18.87 -3.49 -14.10
C GLN A 516 18.41 -4.10 -15.44
N ARG A 517 17.13 -4.46 -15.57
CA ARG A 517 16.57 -5.05 -16.79
C ARG A 517 16.63 -4.10 -17.99
N VAL A 518 16.45 -2.80 -17.75
CA VAL A 518 16.40 -1.77 -18.80
C VAL A 518 17.70 -0.96 -18.91
N GLU A 519 18.77 -1.38 -18.23
CA GLU A 519 20.05 -0.68 -18.22
C GLU A 519 20.60 -0.54 -19.65
N GLY A 520 20.86 0.69 -20.08
CA GLY A 520 21.28 1.02 -21.45
C GLY A 520 20.18 0.91 -22.52
N HIS A 521 18.95 0.56 -22.16
CA HIS A 521 17.82 0.30 -23.07
C HIS A 521 16.64 1.24 -22.79
N ILE A 522 16.87 2.54 -22.99
CA ILE A 522 15.87 3.60 -22.79
C ILE A 522 15.44 4.16 -24.15
N ASP A 523 14.16 4.01 -24.48
CA ASP A 523 13.54 4.62 -25.64
C ASP A 523 12.91 5.96 -25.22
N HIS A 524 13.61 7.07 -25.48
CA HIS A 524 13.06 8.41 -25.26
C HIS A 524 12.37 8.94 -26.52
N ILE A 525 11.10 9.35 -26.39
CA ILE A 525 10.32 9.96 -27.46
C ILE A 525 9.76 11.32 -26.99
N ARG A 526 10.19 12.40 -27.64
CA ARG A 526 9.57 13.72 -27.49
C ARG A 526 8.31 13.79 -28.36
N LEU A 527 7.16 13.94 -27.75
CA LEU A 527 5.86 13.97 -28.42
C LEU A 527 5.34 15.40 -28.60
N PRO A 528 4.66 15.69 -29.72
CA PRO A 528 4.03 17.00 -29.95
C PRO A 528 2.73 17.18 -29.15
N ARG A 529 2.23 16.12 -28.51
CA ARG A 529 0.97 16.11 -27.74
C ARG A 529 0.97 14.97 -26.73
N ILE A 530 0.00 14.99 -25.81
CA ILE A 530 -0.23 13.91 -24.85
C ILE A 530 -0.53 12.59 -25.60
N SER A 531 0.15 11.51 -25.19
CA SER A 531 -0.06 10.17 -25.73
C SER A 531 -1.32 9.51 -25.15
N PRO A 532 -1.95 8.57 -25.87
CA PRO A 532 -3.06 7.78 -25.34
C PRO A 532 -2.76 7.10 -23.99
N LEU A 533 -1.56 6.56 -23.79
CA LEU A 533 -1.18 5.92 -22.52
C LEU A 533 -0.92 6.94 -21.39
N ALA A 534 -0.42 8.13 -21.69
CA ALA A 534 -0.16 9.17 -20.70
C ALA A 534 -1.43 9.88 -20.22
N ALA A 535 -2.44 10.03 -21.10
CA ALA A 535 -3.64 10.82 -20.79
C ALA A 535 -4.37 10.41 -19.49
N PRO A 536 -4.56 9.11 -19.17
CA PRO A 536 -5.14 8.71 -17.88
C PRO A 536 -4.29 9.13 -16.67
N LEU A 537 -2.96 9.19 -16.79
CA LEU A 537 -2.09 9.60 -15.67
C LEU A 537 -2.27 11.07 -15.30
N LEU A 538 -2.63 11.94 -16.24
CA LEU A 538 -2.95 13.33 -15.94
C LEU A 538 -4.21 13.46 -15.06
N LEU A 539 -5.09 12.46 -15.06
CA LEU A 539 -6.32 12.43 -14.27
C LEU A 539 -6.19 11.59 -12.98
N GLU A 540 -5.02 10.96 -12.76
CA GLU A 540 -4.80 10.08 -11.62
C GLU A 540 -4.78 10.87 -10.30
N ALA A 541 -5.45 10.33 -9.30
CA ALA A 541 -5.45 10.87 -7.94
C ALA A 541 -4.18 10.44 -7.18
N GLY A 542 -3.74 11.28 -6.23
CA GLY A 542 -2.53 11.03 -5.45
C GLY A 542 -1.26 11.68 -6.03
N ARG A 543 -1.43 12.82 -6.71
CA ARG A 543 -0.34 13.72 -7.07
C ARG A 543 0.46 14.11 -5.83
N VAL A 544 1.78 13.93 -5.90
CA VAL A 544 2.74 14.34 -4.88
C VAL A 544 3.40 15.64 -5.34
N PRO A 545 3.13 16.77 -4.67
CA PRO A 545 3.82 18.02 -4.96
C PRO A 545 5.27 17.95 -4.48
N ILE A 546 6.17 18.61 -5.22
CA ILE A 546 7.56 18.79 -4.82
C ILE A 546 7.74 20.27 -4.43
N ALA A 547 8.16 20.49 -3.19
CA ALA A 547 8.61 21.80 -2.74
C ALA A 547 10.08 21.93 -3.13
N GLY A 548 10.37 22.86 -4.04
CA GLY A 548 11.70 23.03 -4.63
C GLY A 548 11.80 24.32 -5.44
N ALA A 549 12.90 24.47 -6.19
CA ALA A 549 13.22 25.69 -6.92
C ALA A 549 12.11 26.08 -7.92
N ALA A 550 11.44 25.10 -8.52
CA ALA A 550 10.33 25.33 -9.43
C ALA A 550 9.17 26.11 -8.80
N GLN A 551 8.84 25.85 -7.53
CA GLN A 551 7.78 26.57 -6.83
C GLN A 551 8.21 28.01 -6.53
N GLU A 552 9.48 28.22 -6.16
CA GLU A 552 10.05 29.56 -5.96
C GLU A 552 10.05 30.37 -7.26
N HIS A 553 10.42 29.76 -8.38
CA HIS A 553 10.35 30.38 -9.70
C HIS A 553 8.92 30.81 -10.07
N LEU A 554 7.90 29.95 -9.84
CA LEU A 554 6.52 30.32 -10.09
C LEU A 554 6.05 31.50 -9.23
N VAL A 555 6.48 31.56 -7.95
CA VAL A 555 6.17 32.69 -7.08
C VAL A 555 6.88 33.96 -7.56
N ALA A 556 8.14 33.86 -7.96
CA ALA A 556 8.91 34.99 -8.48
C ALA A 556 8.31 35.54 -9.79
N GLU A 557 7.93 34.66 -10.73
CA GLU A 557 7.24 35.05 -11.97
C GLU A 557 5.86 35.66 -11.72
N ALA A 558 5.10 35.11 -10.76
CA ALA A 558 3.80 35.67 -10.38
C ALA A 558 3.97 37.04 -9.71
N ALA A 559 4.98 37.20 -8.84
CA ALA A 559 5.32 38.48 -8.23
C ALA A 559 5.76 39.51 -9.27
N ALA A 560 6.61 39.13 -10.23
CA ALA A 560 7.03 39.99 -11.33
C ALA A 560 5.82 40.42 -12.19
N ARG A 561 4.94 39.48 -12.57
CA ARG A 561 3.70 39.81 -13.30
C ARG A 561 2.77 40.75 -12.52
N LEU A 562 2.67 40.57 -11.20
CA LEU A 562 1.87 41.46 -10.35
C LEU A 562 2.51 42.84 -10.21
N MET A 563 3.84 42.92 -10.12
CA MET A 563 4.60 44.16 -10.11
C MET A 563 4.40 44.92 -11.43
N ASP A 564 4.54 44.25 -12.57
CA ASP A 564 4.29 44.81 -13.89
C ASP A 564 2.84 45.30 -14.03
N ALA A 565 1.87 44.48 -13.63
CA ALA A 565 0.45 44.85 -13.67
C ALA A 565 0.09 46.02 -12.73
N ALA A 566 0.84 46.18 -11.64
CA ALA A 566 0.71 47.31 -10.72
C ALA A 566 1.48 48.56 -11.19
N GLY A 567 2.19 48.50 -12.33
CA GLY A 567 3.04 49.59 -12.82
C GLY A 567 4.29 49.83 -11.96
N LEU A 568 4.67 48.84 -11.17
CA LEU A 568 5.81 48.84 -10.25
C LEU A 568 6.97 48.04 -10.88
N THR A 569 7.38 48.37 -12.10
CA THR A 569 8.67 47.89 -12.60
C THR A 569 9.80 48.67 -11.93
N PRO A 570 10.97 48.05 -11.67
CA PRO A 570 12.17 48.74 -11.20
C PRO A 570 12.58 49.94 -12.06
#